data_AF-A0A3Q1GN08-F1
#
_entry.id   AF-A0A3Q1GN08-F1
#
_cell.length_a   1.000
_cell.length_b   1.000
_cell.length_c   1.000
_cell.angle_alpha   90.00
_cell.angle_beta   90.00
_cell.angle_gamma   90.00
#
_symmetry.space_group_name_H-M   'P 1'
#
loop_
_entity.id
_entity.type
_entity.pdbx_description
1 polymer ?
#
loop_
_entity_poly.entity_id
_entity_poly.type
_entity_poly.pdbx_seq_one_letter_code
_entity_poly.pdbx_strand_id
1 'polypeptide(L)' 'LKLQAQMAERALLESFLSCHVCSETFRDPVSLSCYHSFCSSCLQKFWEQANNINCPICKRKSSKEDLPWFL' A
#
# COMPACT_ATOMS: atom_id res chain seq x y z
N LEU A 1 16.63 -27.38 -4.59
CA LEU A 1 17.13 -26.66 -3.40
C LEU A 1 17.57 -25.22 -3.73
N LYS A 2 18.70 -24.96 -4.42
CA LYS A 2 19.13 -23.58 -4.75
C LYS A 2 18.09 -22.75 -5.52
N LEU A 3 17.50 -23.33 -6.56
CA LEU A 3 16.48 -22.64 -7.38
C LEU A 3 15.19 -22.35 -6.59
N GLN A 4 14.81 -23.22 -5.64
CA GLN A 4 13.64 -23.04 -4.79
C GLN A 4 13.83 -21.91 -3.78
N ALA A 5 15.01 -21.81 -3.17
CA ALA A 5 15.35 -20.72 -2.26
C ALA A 5 15.31 -19.36 -2.98
N GLN A 6 15.85 -19.29 -4.20
CA GLN A 6 15.82 -18.07 -5.03
C GLN A 6 14.39 -17.63 -5.40
N MET A 7 13.52 -18.58 -5.73
CA MET A 7 12.10 -18.26 -6.03
C MET A 7 11.36 -17.77 -4.78
N ALA A 8 11.62 -18.37 -3.62
CA ALA A 8 11.01 -17.96 -2.35
C ALA A 8 11.46 -16.57 -1.91
N GLU A 9 12.76 -16.26 -2.03
CA GLU A 9 13.31 -14.94 -1.75
C GLU A 9 12.70 -13.87 -2.67
N ARG A 10 12.56 -14.17 -3.97
CA ARG A 10 11.93 -13.26 -4.91
C ARG A 10 10.45 -13.03 -4.59
N ALA A 11 9.70 -14.09 -4.30
CA ALA A 11 8.29 -13.99 -3.93
C ALA A 11 8.09 -13.19 -2.63
N LEU A 12 9.00 -13.37 -1.66
CA LEU A 12 9.00 -12.59 -0.43
C LEU A 12 9.26 -11.10 -0.71
N LEU A 13 10.28 -10.78 -1.50
CA LEU A 13 10.57 -9.41 -1.95
C LEU A 13 9.39 -8.78 -2.68
N GLU A 14 8.78 -9.50 -3.63
CA GLU A 14 7.60 -9.04 -4.36
C GLU A 14 6.45 -8.71 -3.39
N SER A 15 6.26 -9.49 -2.33
CA SER A 15 5.21 -9.23 -1.34
C SER A 15 5.41 -7.92 -0.56
N PHE A 16 6.67 -7.54 -0.29
CA PHE A 16 7.00 -6.28 0.41
C PHE A 16 6.94 -5.05 -0.51
N LEU A 17 7.04 -5.26 -1.82
CA LEU A 17 7.03 -4.18 -2.82
C LEU A 17 5.67 -4.01 -3.51
N SER A 18 4.65 -4.76 -3.07
CA SER A 18 3.33 -4.78 -3.69
C SER A 18 2.28 -4.04 -2.87
N CYS A 19 1.39 -3.34 -3.56
CA CYS A 19 0.24 -2.69 -2.95
C CYS A 19 -0.84 -3.72 -2.59
N HIS A 20 -1.29 -3.72 -1.33
CA HIS A 20 -2.37 -4.60 -0.86
C HIS A 20 -3.74 -4.33 -1.49
N VAL A 21 -3.93 -3.24 -2.24
CA VAL A 21 -5.20 -2.89 -2.90
C VAL A 21 -5.25 -3.43 -4.34
N CYS A 22 -4.20 -3.23 -5.13
CA CYS A 22 -4.17 -3.70 -6.53
C CYS A 22 -3.33 -4.96 -6.75
N SER A 23 -2.60 -5.43 -5.74
CA SER A 23 -1.69 -6.60 -5.82
C SER A 23 -0.57 -6.46 -6.86
N GLU A 24 -0.25 -5.23 -7.25
CA GLU A 24 0.84 -4.89 -8.16
C GLU A 24 1.93 -4.14 -7.39
N THR A 25 3.14 -4.08 -7.95
CA THR A 25 4.22 -3.23 -7.43
C THR A 25 3.74 -1.79 -7.22
N PHE A 26 4.17 -1.16 -6.12
CA PHE A 26 3.79 0.20 -5.80
C PHE A 26 4.06 1.19 -6.95
N ARG A 27 3.07 2.03 -7.25
CA ARG A 27 3.19 3.23 -8.09
C ARG A 27 2.91 4.44 -7.23
N ASP A 28 3.90 5.32 -7.09
CA ASP A 28 3.86 6.51 -6.24
C ASP A 28 3.35 6.17 -4.82
N PRO A 29 4.12 5.40 -4.04
CA PRO A 29 3.67 4.91 -2.75
C PRO A 29 3.43 6.06 -1.76
N VAL A 30 2.27 6.05 -1.13
CA VAL A 30 1.94 6.91 0.02
C VAL A 30 1.93 6.03 1.26
N SER A 31 2.69 6.43 2.27
CA SER A 31 2.75 5.75 3.56
C SER A 31 1.91 6.51 4.57
N LEU A 32 0.95 5.82 5.18
CA LEU A 32 0.13 6.40 6.24
C LEU A 32 0.90 6.40 7.57
N SER A 33 0.47 7.24 8.51
CA SER A 33 0.91 7.23 9.92
C SER A 33 0.76 5.87 10.64
N CYS A 34 0.00 4.92 10.09
CA CYS A 34 -0.07 3.54 10.56
C CYS A 34 0.97 2.59 9.94
N TYR A 35 1.94 3.12 9.20
CA TYR A 35 3.03 2.39 8.52
C TYR A 35 2.59 1.44 7.41
N HIS A 36 1.36 1.59 6.90
CA HIS A 36 0.90 0.87 5.72
C HIS A 36 1.03 1.77 4.49
N SER A 37 1.58 1.20 3.42
CA SER A 37 1.80 1.91 2.16
C SER A 37 0.88 1.41 1.06
N PHE A 38 0.49 2.31 0.17
CA PHE A 38 -0.43 2.05 -0.95
C PHE A 38 -0.01 2.88 -2.16
N CYS A 39 -0.37 2.45 -3.38
CA CYS A 39 -0.29 3.35 -4.52
C CYS A 39 -1.18 4.57 -4.25
N SER A 40 -0.69 5.78 -4.53
CA SER A 40 -1.46 7.03 -4.35
C SER A 40 -2.88 6.93 -4.95
N SER A 41 -2.97 6.47 -6.20
CA SER A 41 -4.26 6.29 -6.91
C SER A 41 -5.17 5.22 -6.31
N CYS A 42 -4.61 4.16 -5.71
CA CYS A 42 -5.41 3.11 -5.06
C CYS A 42 -5.99 3.61 -3.75
N LEU A 43 -5.18 4.34 -2.97
CA LEU A 43 -5.60 4.93 -1.71
C LEU A 43 -6.67 6.00 -1.92
N GLN A 44 -6.50 6.86 -2.93
CA GLN A 44 -7.48 7.87 -3.30
C GLN A 44 -8.83 7.24 -3.65
N LYS A 45 -8.86 6.28 -4.58
CA LYS A 45 -10.09 5.57 -4.97
C LYS A 45 -10.78 4.92 -3.79
N PHE A 46 -10.01 4.30 -2.89
CA PHE A 46 -10.56 3.69 -1.69
C PHE A 46 -11.24 4.72 -0.78
N TRP A 47 -10.61 5.88 -0.54
CA TRP A 47 -11.19 6.93 0.30
C TRP A 47 -12.43 7.58 -0.30
N GLU A 48 -12.45 7.79 -1.62
CA GLU A 48 -13.62 8.27 -2.34
C GLU A 48 -14.81 7.30 -2.20
N GLN A 49 -14.57 5.99 -2.37
CA GLN A 49 -15.61 4.96 -2.25
C GLN A 49 -16.08 4.76 -0.80
N ALA A 50 -15.15 4.78 0.15
CA ALA A 50 -15.45 4.53 1.57
C ALA A 50 -16.02 5.76 2.29
N ASN A 51 -15.96 6.94 1.66
CA ASN A 51 -16.32 8.24 2.24
C ASN A 51 -15.65 8.50 3.60
N ASN A 52 -14.39 8.08 3.75
CA ASN A 52 -13.55 8.29 4.92
C ASN A 52 -12.06 8.15 4.56
N ILE A 53 -11.16 8.60 5.44
CA ILE A 53 -9.71 8.57 5.23
C ILE A 53 -9.00 7.46 6.03
N ASN A 54 -9.66 6.33 6.27
CA ASN A 54 -9.10 5.25 7.07
C ASN A 54 -8.14 4.38 6.25
N CYS A 55 -7.16 3.78 6.93
CA CYS A 55 -6.27 2.80 6.32
C CYS A 55 -7.07 1.59 5.77
N PRO A 56 -6.84 1.17 4.51
CA PRO A 56 -7.47 -0.03 3.94
C PRO A 56 -7.24 -1.31 4.75
N ILE A 57 -6.08 -1.42 5.42
CA ILE A 57 -5.65 -2.62 6.16
C ILE A 57 -6.14 -2.57 7.61
N CYS A 58 -5.64 -1.64 8.41
CA CYS A 58 -5.88 -1.62 9.87
C CYS A 58 -7.05 -0.74 10.30
N LYS A 59 -7.72 -0.04 9.37
CA LYS A 59 -8.86 0.86 9.60
C LYS A 59 -8.58 2.05 10.54
N ARG A 60 -7.33 2.28 10.96
CA ARG A 60 -6.92 3.49 11.67
C ARG A 60 -7.14 4.71 10.79
N LYS A 61 -7.65 5.80 11.37
CA LYS A 61 -7.81 7.09 10.69
C LYS A 61 -6.45 7.66 10.32
N SER A 62 -6.29 8.08 9.06
CA SER A 62 -5.06 8.73 8.57
C SER A 62 -5.02 10.20 8.97
N SER A 63 -3.83 10.80 8.96
CA SER A 63 -3.67 12.23 9.22
C SER A 63 -3.89 13.06 7.94
N LYS A 64 -3.89 14.39 8.06
CA LYS A 64 -4.02 15.27 6.87
C LYS A 64 -2.75 15.28 6.03
N GLU A 65 -1.61 15.02 6.64
CA GLU A 65 -0.30 14.96 6.00
C GLU A 65 -0.14 13.68 5.15
N ASP A 66 -0.92 12.63 5.47
CA ASP A 66 -0.95 11.35 4.75
C ASP A 66 -1.76 11.42 3.43
N LEU A 67 -2.38 12.56 3.09
CA LEU A 67 -3.32 12.67 1.97
C LEU A 67 -2.59 12.88 0.64
N PRO A 68 -3.03 12.25 -0.47
CA PRO A 68 -2.26 12.13 -1.71
C PRO A 68 -2.40 13.39 -2.57
N TRP A 69 -3.19 14.37 -2.12
CA TRP A 69 -3.56 15.61 -2.79
C TRP A 69 -2.95 16.87 -2.16
N PHE A 70 -2.15 16.73 -1.09
CA PHE A 70 -1.45 17.84 -0.42
C PHE A 70 0.07 17.86 -0.70
N LEU A 71 0.49 17.44 -1.90
CA LEU A 71 1.84 17.69 -2.42
C LEU A 71 1.78 18.75 -3.52
#